data_AF-A0A511MC06-F1
#
_entry.id   AF-A0A511MC06-F1
#
_cell.length_a   1.000
_cell.length_b   1.000
_cell.length_c   1.000
_cell.angle_alpha   90.00
_cell.angle_beta   90.00
_cell.angle_gamma   90.00
#
_symmetry.space_group_name_H-M   'P 1'
#
loop_
_entity.id
_entity.type
_entity.pdbx_description
1 polymer ?
#
loop_
_entity_poly.entity_id
_entity_poly.type
_entity_poly.pdbx_seq_one_letter_code
_entity_poly.pdbx_strand_id
1 'polypeptide(L)' 'MDSDEWEALREIGVDPDDPEVQAGQQWVADILKCWGLWLRNWT' A
#
# COMPACT_ATOMS: atom_id res chain seq x y z
N MET A 1 -1.59 -7.63 -0.50
CA MET A 1 -2.95 -7.43 0.03
C MET A 1 -3.82 -8.29 -0.82
N ASP A 2 -4.54 -9.16 -0.17
CA ASP A 2 -5.23 -10.27 -0.82
C ASP A 2 -6.69 -9.86 -1.10
N SER A 3 -7.42 -10.65 -1.90
CA SER A 3 -8.71 -10.22 -2.46
C SER A 3 -9.83 -10.06 -1.41
N ASP A 4 -9.73 -10.80 -0.31
CA ASP A 4 -10.65 -10.81 0.83
C ASP A 4 -10.47 -9.57 1.73
N GLU A 5 -9.23 -9.13 1.95
CA GLU A 5 -8.93 -7.89 2.67
C GLU A 5 -9.51 -6.67 1.94
N TRP A 6 -9.46 -6.67 0.60
CA TRP A 6 -10.07 -5.63 -0.23
C TRP A 6 -11.60 -5.62 -0.16
N GLU A 7 -12.21 -6.80 -0.09
CA GLU A 7 -13.66 -6.95 0.04
C GLU A 7 -14.14 -6.38 1.37
N ALA A 8 -13.46 -6.71 2.48
CA ALA A 8 -13.77 -6.16 3.80
C ALA A 8 -13.63 -4.62 3.87
N LEU A 9 -12.64 -4.05 3.18
CA LEU A 9 -12.45 -2.59 3.11
C LEU A 9 -13.60 -1.91 2.35
N ARG A 10 -14.09 -2.51 1.27
CA ARG A 10 -15.26 -1.98 0.54
C ARG A 10 -16.54 -2.10 1.35
N GLU A 11 -16.71 -3.16 2.13
CA GLU A 11 -17.87 -3.35 3.02
C GLU A 11 -17.99 -2.24 4.08
N ILE A 12 -16.85 -1.69 4.53
CA ILE A 12 -16.82 -0.55 5.46
C ILE A 12 -16.77 0.81 4.74
N GLY A 13 -16.90 0.84 3.40
CA GLY A 13 -17.00 2.06 2.60
C GLY A 13 -15.68 2.68 2.16
N VAL A 14 -14.57 1.96 2.24
CA VAL A 14 -13.29 2.41 1.67
C VAL A 14 -13.30 2.19 0.16
N ASP A 15 -13.25 3.28 -0.60
CA ASP A 15 -13.13 3.24 -2.05
C ASP A 15 -11.63 3.14 -2.45
N PRO A 16 -11.20 2.05 -3.13
CA PRO A 16 -9.83 1.94 -3.62
C PRO A 16 -9.44 3.04 -4.60
N ASP A 17 -10.40 3.66 -5.30
CA ASP A 17 -10.15 4.73 -6.26
C ASP A 17 -10.17 6.13 -5.61
N ASP A 18 -10.41 6.21 -4.30
CA ASP A 18 -10.31 7.48 -3.55
C ASP A 18 -8.87 8.03 -3.65
N PRO A 19 -8.70 9.31 -4.04
CA PRO A 19 -7.38 9.93 -4.17
C PRO A 19 -6.52 9.84 -2.89
N GLU A 20 -7.12 9.90 -1.70
CA GLU A 20 -6.43 9.77 -0.42
C GLU A 20 -5.95 8.34 -0.19
N VAL A 21 -6.77 7.35 -0.52
CA VAL A 21 -6.41 5.92 -0.45
C VAL A 21 -5.28 5.60 -1.42
N GLN A 22 -5.34 6.11 -2.65
CA GLN A 22 -4.28 5.96 -3.65
C GLN A 22 -2.97 6.63 -3.20
N ALA A 23 -3.04 7.84 -2.63
CA ALA A 23 -1.88 8.52 -2.07
C ALA A 23 -1.24 7.73 -0.91
N GLY A 24 -2.06 7.16 -0.02
CA GLY A 24 -1.61 6.29 1.07
C GLY A 24 -0.90 5.03 0.56
N GLN A 25 -1.47 4.35 -0.43
CA GLN A 25 -0.83 3.17 -1.05
C GLN A 25 0.50 3.53 -1.71
N GLN A 26 0.56 4.66 -2.41
CA GLN A 26 1.77 5.14 -3.06
C GLN A 26 2.86 5.45 -2.02
N TRP A 27 2.51 6.10 -0.90
CA TRP A 27 3.43 6.38 0.19
C TRP A 27 4.01 5.10 0.82
N VAL A 28 3.17 4.10 1.10
CA VAL A 28 3.62 2.79 1.61
C VAL A 28 4.55 2.11 0.60
N ALA A 29 4.19 2.10 -0.69
CA ALA A 29 5.01 1.52 -1.73
C ALA A 29 6.39 2.19 -1.82
N ASP A 30 6.47 3.51 -1.66
CA ASP A 30 7.73 4.24 -1.71
C ASP A 30 8.62 3.98 -0.50
N ILE A 31 8.03 3.82 0.69
CA ILE A 31 8.78 3.36 1.88
C ILE A 31 9.36 1.96 1.66
N LEU A 32 8.56 1.03 1.14
CA LEU A 32 9.01 -0.34 0.89
C LEU A 32 10.14 -0.38 -0.15
N LYS A 33 10.09 0.46 -1.18
CA LYS A 33 11.20 0.61 -2.14
C LYS A 33 12.47 1.12 -1.46
N CYS A 34 12.38 2.16 -0.63
CA CYS A 34 13.51 2.72 0.12
C CYS A 34 14.14 1.67 1.06
N TRP A 35 13.32 0.89 1.75
CA TRP A 35 13.80 -0.23 2.58
C TRP A 35 14.48 -1.29 1.71
N GLY A 36 13.87 -1.72 0.61
CA GLY A 36 14.47 -2.70 -0.31
C GLY A 36 15.81 -2.25 -0.89
N LEU A 37 15.95 -0.95 -1.18
CA LEU A 37 17.22 -0.34 -1.59
C LEU A 37 18.25 -0.32 -0.46
N TRP A 38 17.83 -0.06 0.78
CA TRP A 38 18.71 -0.10 1.95
C TRP A 38 19.26 -1.52 2.18
N LEU A 39 18.39 -2.55 2.17
CA LEU A 39 18.80 -3.94 2.36
C LEU A 39 19.81 -4.41 1.30
N ARG A 40 19.62 -4.06 0.02
CA ARG A 40 20.56 -4.44 -1.05
C ARG A 40 21.93 -3.79 -0.96
N ASN A 41 22.04 -2.62 -0.33
CA ASN A 41 23.32 -1.90 -0.20
C ASN A 41 24.09 -2.26 1.08
N TRP A 42 23.45 -2.97 2.02
CA TRP A 42 23.98 -3.25 3.36
C TRP A 42 23.96 -4.75 3.73
N THR A 43 23.74 -5.64 2.76
CA THR A 43 23.97 -7.11 2.84
C THR A 43 24.96 -7.54 1.78
#